data_AF-A0A1C5TXU6-F1
#
_entry.id   AF-A0A1C5TXU6-F1
#
_cell.length_a   1.000
_cell.length_b   1.000
_cell.length_c   1.000
_cell.angle_alpha   90.00
_cell.angle_beta   90.00
_cell.angle_gamma   90.00
#
_symmetry.space_group_name_H-M   'P 1'
#
loop_
_entity.id
_entity.type
_entity.pdbx_description
1 polymer ?
#
loop_
_entity_poly.entity_id
_entity_poly.type
_entity_poly.pdbx_seq_one_letter_code
_entity_poly.pdbx_strand_id
1 'polypeptide(L)'
;MQIDINYDNGLSDIANNIENNFADIIGQGAQTVCESAKSLCPVDTGRLQSSINVQPGGNTAVISADTEYAVFVEFGTSKMAAQPYLVPALLSNTQAILSAIAEAIKG
;
A
#
# COMPACT_ATOMS: atom_id res chain seq x y z
N MET A 1 37.55 -28.95 -18.83
CA MET A 1 37.56 -28.07 -17.64
C MET A 1 36.96 -26.75 -18.08
N GLN A 2 35.80 -26.39 -17.57
CA GLN A 2 35.11 -25.16 -17.92
C GLN A 2 35.39 -24.15 -16.81
N ILE A 3 35.83 -22.95 -17.19
CA ILE A 3 36.04 -21.84 -16.27
C ILE A 3 34.96 -20.82 -16.62
N ASP A 4 33.99 -20.64 -15.73
CA ASP A 4 32.99 -19.59 -15.84
C ASP A 4 33.52 -18.35 -15.14
N ILE A 5 33.70 -17.26 -15.89
CA ILE A 5 34.07 -15.95 -15.37
C ILE A 5 32.77 -15.14 -15.30
N ASN A 6 32.26 -14.91 -14.10
CA ASN A 6 31.08 -14.10 -13.87
C ASN A 6 31.53 -12.68 -13.48
N TYR A 7 31.24 -11.70 -14.35
CA TYR A 7 31.62 -10.30 -14.15
C TYR A 7 30.37 -9.44 -14.31
N ASP A 8 29.76 -9.04 -13.19
CA ASP A 8 28.47 -8.34 -13.21
C ASP A 8 28.58 -6.80 -13.30
N ASN A 9 29.79 -6.21 -13.28
CA ASN A 9 29.98 -4.76 -13.39
C ASN A 9 29.16 -3.89 -12.38
N GLY A 10 28.70 -4.46 -11.27
CA GLY A 10 27.83 -3.79 -10.30
C GLY A 10 26.33 -3.90 -10.59
N LEU A 11 25.90 -4.69 -11.59
CA LEU A 11 24.48 -4.87 -11.91
C LEU A 11 23.70 -5.50 -10.75
N SER A 12 24.34 -6.41 -10.01
CA SER A 12 23.72 -7.05 -8.85
C SER A 12 23.48 -6.05 -7.71
N ASP A 13 24.42 -5.13 -7.50
CA ASP A 13 24.28 -4.07 -6.48
C ASP A 13 23.17 -3.08 -6.87
N ILE A 14 23.08 -2.72 -8.15
CA ILE A 14 21.98 -1.89 -8.67
C ILE A 14 20.63 -2.60 -8.46
N ALA A 15 20.54 -3.88 -8.81
CA ALA A 15 19.31 -4.66 -8.63
C ALA A 15 18.89 -4.76 -7.15
N ASN A 16 19.83 -5.04 -6.24
CA ASN A 16 19.57 -5.12 -4.81
C ASN A 16 19.13 -3.77 -4.22
N ASN A 17 19.71 -2.65 -4.67
CA ASN A 17 19.29 -1.32 -4.21
C ASN A 17 17.89 -0.97 -4.71
N ILE A 18 17.55 -1.30 -5.96
CA ILE A 18 16.20 -1.11 -6.49
C ILE A 18 15.19 -1.92 -5.69
N GLU A 19 15.48 -3.20 -5.40
CA GLU A 19 14.56 -4.09 -4.69
C GLU A 19 14.26 -3.60 -3.26
N ASN A 20 15.31 -3.23 -2.50
CA ASN A 20 15.13 -2.72 -1.13
C ASN A 20 14.36 -1.38 -1.12
N ASN A 21 14.72 -0.45 -2.01
CA ASN A 21 14.03 0.84 -2.12
C ASN A 21 12.56 0.66 -2.49
N PHE A 22 12.25 -0.31 -3.34
CA PHE A 22 10.88 -0.56 -3.79
C PHE A 22 9.96 -1.03 -2.67
N ALA A 23 10.42 -1.98 -1.84
CA ALA A 23 9.65 -2.47 -0.70
C ALA A 23 9.34 -1.35 0.31
N ASP A 24 10.32 -0.50 0.60
CA ASP A 24 10.15 0.63 1.52
C ASP A 24 9.14 1.66 1.00
N ILE A 25 9.18 1.98 -0.29
CA ILE A 25 8.27 2.95 -0.92
C ILE A 25 6.84 2.42 -0.95
N ILE A 26 6.65 1.13 -1.26
CA ILE A 26 5.33 0.50 -1.22
C ILE A 26 4.78 0.50 0.21
N GLY A 27 5.62 0.20 1.21
CA GLY A 27 5.25 0.27 2.62
C GLY A 27 4.80 1.68 3.04
N GLN A 28 5.56 2.71 2.65
CA GLN A 28 5.21 4.11 2.92
C GLN A 28 3.93 4.53 2.20
N GLY A 29 3.79 4.19 0.92
CA GLY A 29 2.58 4.47 0.14
C GLY A 29 1.33 3.83 0.76
N ALA A 30 1.45 2.58 1.21
CA ALA A 30 0.36 1.89 1.89
C ALA A 30 0.00 2.53 3.23
N GLN A 31 0.99 3.02 3.97
CA GLN A 31 0.76 3.76 5.22
C GLN A 31 -0.01 5.06 4.96
N THR A 32 0.36 5.83 3.94
CA THR A 32 -0.38 7.04 3.54
C THR A 32 -1.83 6.73 3.14
N VAL A 33 -2.06 5.63 2.42
CA VAL A 33 -3.43 5.18 2.09
C VAL A 33 -4.19 4.77 3.35
N CYS A 34 -3.56 4.07 4.28
CA CYS A 34 -4.17 3.68 5.55
C CYS A 34 -4.61 4.90 6.38
N GLU A 35 -3.76 5.93 6.47
CA GLU A 35 -4.09 7.17 7.15
C GLU A 35 -5.25 7.91 6.47
N SER A 36 -5.23 7.96 5.14
CA SER A 36 -6.34 8.52 4.36
C SER A 36 -7.65 7.75 4.57
N ALA A 37 -7.58 6.41 4.59
CA ALA A 37 -8.73 5.55 4.86
C ALA A 37 -9.27 5.78 6.28
N LYS A 38 -8.40 5.95 7.29
CA LYS A 38 -8.79 6.32 8.66
C LYS A 38 -9.47 7.68 8.71
N SER A 39 -8.98 8.66 7.95
CA SER A 39 -9.59 10.00 7.90
C SER A 39 -10.96 10.01 7.21
N LEU A 40 -11.18 9.15 6.22
CA LEU A 40 -12.45 9.04 5.50
C LEU A 40 -13.45 8.13 6.21
N CYS A 41 -12.96 7.25 7.08
CA CYS A 41 -13.79 6.27 7.77
C CYS A 41 -14.86 6.96 8.64
N PRO A 42 -16.15 6.59 8.49
CA PRO A 42 -17.20 7.11 9.36
C PRO A 42 -16.97 6.63 10.80
N VAL A 43 -17.13 7.55 11.75
CA VAL A 43 -16.86 7.30 13.17
C VAL A 43 -18.17 7.30 13.95
N ASP A 44 -18.46 6.16 14.57
CA ASP A 44 -19.47 6.03 15.63
C ASP A 44 -18.75 5.77 16.97
N THR A 45 -18.25 4.54 17.16
CA THR A 45 -17.44 4.16 18.34
C THR A 45 -15.92 4.20 18.10
N GLY A 46 -15.48 4.40 16.86
CA GLY A 46 -14.06 4.35 16.46
C GLY A 46 -13.49 2.94 16.24
N ARG A 47 -14.27 1.87 16.49
CA ARG A 47 -13.80 0.48 16.28
C ARG A 47 -13.41 0.19 14.82
N LEU A 48 -14.21 0.65 13.85
CA LEU A 48 -13.90 0.43 12.43
C LEU A 48 -12.61 1.17 12.04
N GLN A 49 -12.53 2.46 12.35
CA GLN A 49 -11.36 3.28 12.05
C GLN A 49 -10.07 2.71 12.67
N SER A 50 -10.12 2.27 13.93
CA SER A 50 -8.95 1.71 14.62
C SER A 50 -8.54 0.33 14.08
N SER A 51 -9.45 -0.42 13.46
CA SER A 51 -9.15 -1.71 12.84
C SER A 51 -8.43 -1.61 11.49
N ILE A 52 -8.37 -0.41 10.88
CA ILE A 52 -7.71 -0.21 9.60
C ILE A 52 -6.20 -0.34 9.78
N ASN A 53 -5.58 -1.26 9.05
CA ASN A 53 -4.16 -1.58 9.18
C ASN A 53 -3.51 -1.87 7.82
N VAL A 54 -2.17 -1.89 7.85
CA VAL A 54 -1.32 -2.22 6.72
C VAL A 54 -0.56 -3.50 7.04
N GLN A 55 -0.56 -4.43 6.10
CA GLN A 55 0.29 -5.61 6.12
C GLN A 55 1.26 -5.55 4.92
N PRO A 56 2.54 -5.19 5.14
CA PRO A 56 3.54 -5.20 4.08
C PRO A 56 3.90 -6.62 3.66
N GLY A 57 4.22 -6.81 2.38
CA GLY A 57 4.52 -8.08 1.74
C GLY A 57 5.65 -7.96 0.72
N GLY A 58 6.74 -7.28 1.11
CA GLY A 58 7.86 -6.94 0.22
C GLY A 58 7.44 -5.89 -0.80
N ASN A 59 7.33 -6.28 -2.06
CA ASN A 59 6.96 -5.38 -3.17
C ASN A 59 5.44 -5.16 -3.28
N THR A 60 4.69 -5.59 -2.26
CA THR A 60 3.24 -5.44 -2.16
C THR A 60 2.88 -5.01 -0.74
N ALA A 61 1.71 -4.41 -0.58
CA ALA A 61 1.15 -4.13 0.73
C ALA A 61 -0.38 -4.27 0.66
N VAL A 62 -0.95 -4.83 1.72
CA VAL A 62 -2.40 -5.02 1.86
C VAL A 62 -2.90 -4.03 2.89
N ILE A 63 -3.93 -3.26 2.53
CA ILE A 63 -4.66 -2.40 3.46
C ILE A 63 -6.01 -3.05 3.72
N SER A 64 -6.36 -3.26 4.97
CA SER A 64 -7.57 -3.97 5.38
C SER A 64 -8.21 -3.33 6.61
N ALA A 65 -9.47 -3.69 6.88
CA ALA A 65 -10.20 -3.29 8.07
C ALA A 65 -10.75 -4.54 8.77
N ASP A 66 -10.30 -4.78 10.00
CA ASP A 66 -10.56 -6.02 10.75
C ASP A 66 -11.87 -5.96 11.56
N THR A 67 -12.99 -5.70 10.88
CA THR A 67 -14.32 -5.85 11.45
C THR A 67 -15.26 -6.55 10.49
N GLU A 68 -16.18 -7.38 11.00
CA GLU A 68 -17.10 -8.15 10.15
C GLU A 68 -18.05 -7.27 9.32
N TYR A 69 -18.23 -6.01 9.72
CA TYR A 69 -19.14 -5.07 9.09
C TYR A 69 -18.45 -4.05 8.17
N ALA A 70 -17.12 -4.06 8.06
CA ALA A 70 -16.33 -3.16 7.22
C ALA A 70 -16.82 -3.10 5.77
N VAL A 71 -17.14 -4.27 5.19
CA VAL A 71 -17.63 -4.40 3.81
C VAL A 71 -18.98 -3.73 3.59
N PHE A 72 -19.87 -3.81 4.57
CA PHE A 72 -21.20 -3.19 4.50
C PHE A 72 -21.12 -1.67 4.59
N VAL A 73 -20.12 -1.14 5.30
CA VAL A 73 -19.86 0.31 5.35
C VAL A 73 -19.29 0.79 4.01
N GLU A 74 -18.30 0.10 3.45
CA GLU A 74 -17.66 0.49 2.18
C GLU A 74 -18.66 0.48 1.01
N PHE A 75 -19.50 -0.55 0.90
CA PHE A 75 -20.35 -0.79 -0.27
C PHE A 75 -21.84 -0.57 -0.04
N GLY A 76 -22.26 -0.33 1.21
CA GLY A 76 -23.66 -0.20 1.57
C GLY A 76 -24.39 -1.54 1.63
N THR A 77 -25.69 -1.47 1.94
CA THR A 77 -26.62 -2.61 1.99
C THR A 77 -27.96 -2.21 1.38
N SER A 78 -28.92 -3.13 1.32
CA SER A 78 -30.29 -2.81 0.90
C SER A 78 -31.00 -1.78 1.80
N LYS A 79 -30.50 -1.56 3.03
CA LYS A 79 -31.12 -0.67 4.03
C LYS A 79 -30.31 0.59 4.33
N MET A 80 -29.07 0.67 3.88
CA MET A 80 -28.15 1.76 4.23
C MET A 80 -27.25 2.08 3.03
N ALA A 81 -27.11 3.37 2.71
CA ALA A 81 -26.22 3.83 1.65
C ALA A 81 -24.74 3.57 2.01
N ALA A 82 -23.91 3.40 0.98
CA ALA A 82 -22.46 3.22 1.15
C ALA A 82 -21.81 4.47 1.76
N GLN A 83 -20.81 4.25 2.60
CA GLN A 83 -19.90 5.26 3.15
C GLN A 83 -18.45 4.82 2.87
N PRO A 84 -17.99 4.91 1.60
CA PRO A 84 -16.70 4.37 1.19
C PRO A 84 -15.55 5.13 1.86
N TYR A 85 -14.52 4.40 2.26
CA TYR A 85 -13.33 4.91 2.92
C TYR A 85 -12.04 4.25 2.42
N LEU A 86 -12.06 2.98 1.98
CA LEU A 86 -10.88 2.27 1.46
C LEU A 86 -10.59 2.61 0.00
N VAL A 87 -11.56 2.41 -0.90
CA VAL A 87 -11.41 2.71 -2.33
C VAL A 87 -11.07 4.19 -2.57
N PRO A 88 -11.79 5.17 -1.98
CA PRO A 88 -11.44 6.57 -2.18
C PRO A 88 -10.05 6.93 -1.61
N ALA A 89 -9.63 6.32 -0.50
CA ALA A 89 -8.28 6.51 0.03
C ALA A 89 -7.20 6.00 -0.93
N LEU A 90 -7.41 4.84 -1.56
CA LEU A 90 -6.48 4.34 -2.57
C LEU A 90 -6.41 5.30 -3.76
N LEU A 91 -7.56 5.65 -4.34
CA LEU A 91 -7.62 6.47 -5.56
C LEU A 91 -7.03 7.86 -5.37
N SER A 92 -7.25 8.49 -4.21
CA SER A 92 -6.70 9.82 -3.90
C SER A 92 -5.17 9.83 -3.75
N ASN A 93 -4.56 8.69 -3.42
CA ASN A 93 -3.12 8.57 -3.21
C ASN A 93 -2.37 7.90 -4.37
N THR A 94 -3.06 7.26 -5.31
CA THR A 94 -2.45 6.53 -6.45
C THR A 94 -1.39 7.35 -7.17
N GLN A 95 -1.68 8.61 -7.51
CA GLN A 95 -0.73 9.42 -8.26
C GLN A 95 0.54 9.75 -7.46
N ALA A 96 0.41 10.04 -6.17
CA ALA A 96 1.54 10.33 -5.30
C ALA A 96 2.45 9.10 -5.14
N ILE A 97 1.85 7.92 -4.98
CA ILE A 97 2.59 6.65 -4.87
C ILE A 97 3.34 6.34 -6.17
N LEU A 98 2.67 6.47 -7.33
CA LEU A 98 3.31 6.26 -8.63
C LEU A 98 4.49 7.22 -8.85
N SER A 99 4.34 8.48 -8.45
CA SER A 99 5.43 9.46 -8.52
C SER A 99 6.61 9.09 -7.61
N ALA A 100 6.36 8.67 -6.37
CA ALA A 100 7.41 8.23 -5.45
C ALA A 100 8.18 7.00 -5.98
N ILE A 101 7.47 6.03 -6.57
CA ILE A 101 8.10 4.86 -7.20
C ILE A 101 8.96 5.29 -8.39
N ALA A 102 8.43 6.15 -9.26
CA ALA A 102 9.15 6.60 -10.45
C ALA A 102 10.42 7.41 -10.11
N GLU A 103 10.40 8.16 -9.01
CA GLU A 103 11.57 8.90 -8.53
C GLU A 103 12.68 7.98 -8.01
N ALA A 104 12.31 6.92 -7.29
CA ALA A 104 13.29 5.97 -6.76
C ALA A 104 13.97 5.10 -7.82
N ILE A 105 13.31 4.85 -8.95
CA ILE A 105 13.89 4.10 -10.08
C ILE A 105 14.88 4.96 -10.88
N LYS A 106 14.77 6.30 -10.82
CA LYS A 106 15.67 7.23 -11.52
C LYS A 106 17.02 7.45 -10.81
N GLY A 107 17.18 6.91 -9.61
CA GLY A 107 18.42 6.95 -8.84
C GLY A 107 19.61 6.38 -9.61
#